data_AF-A0A3S2TJR3-F1
#
_entry.id   AF-A0A3S2TJR3-F1
#
_cell.length_a   1.000
_cell.length_b   1.000
_cell.length_c   1.000
_cell.angle_alpha   90.00
_cell.angle_beta   90.00
_cell.angle_gamma   90.00
#
_symmetry.space_group_name_H-M   'P 1'
#
loop_
_entity.id
_entity.type
_entity.pdbx_description
1 polymer ?
#
loop_
_entity_poly.entity_id
_entity_poly.type
_entity_poly.pdbx_seq_one_letter_code
_entity_poly.pdbx_strand_id
1 'polypeptide(L)'
;MLASKDQIKADRLRMNNPYAHMDEDGGFSALLPVYVDNGHQDPYVSLNNGDNSDEIWPQLPLAKGISSALAQVSAAQTPDLAASNFYQQGSQNPYAAYHNLDDDNGPVALPLPPILTFSQLTKAGNGAIKVAEIEALVEQLKQAIWQQKHLLWPQGIPSDPIEMLDPKLALYLLGYQVYERHTLGEIEPGIDVAGSIDKTSKRVELSRTMRPEVMNFTAAHEMGHAVMHQQSGLHRDKPLDGSNAGQRDQIEKEADKFAVLFLMPEKLIRSRFAERFPQEVMQAEALAYLLNRSGDRKLAKTLSSQRGLSRALAELSSISGQHVLSLAEMFKVSREAMAIRLEELELVPEIKF
;
A
#
# COMPACT_ATOMS: atom_id res chain seq x y z
N MET A 1 -10.23 6.72 -30.13
CA MET A 1 -9.50 8.00 -30.29
C MET A 1 -8.68 8.24 -29.01
N LEU A 2 -7.63 9.07 -29.02
CA LEU A 2 -6.97 9.44 -27.75
C LEU A 2 -7.94 10.30 -26.94
N ALA A 3 -8.23 9.89 -25.70
CA ALA A 3 -9.13 10.63 -24.83
C ALA A 3 -8.60 12.04 -24.54
N SER A 4 -9.53 13.00 -24.43
CA SER A 4 -9.15 14.38 -24.10
C SER A 4 -8.64 14.45 -22.66
N LYS A 5 -7.79 15.46 -22.37
CA LYS A 5 -7.27 15.70 -21.02
C LYS A 5 -8.39 15.90 -19.99
N ASP A 6 -9.50 16.50 -20.40
CA ASP A 6 -10.65 16.74 -19.53
C ASP A 6 -11.40 15.45 -19.18
N GLN A 7 -11.43 14.48 -20.11
CA GLN A 7 -12.09 13.18 -19.92
C GLN A 7 -11.28 12.28 -18.99
N ILE A 8 -9.96 12.24 -19.17
CA ILE A 8 -9.03 11.56 -18.26
C ILE A 8 -9.12 12.15 -16.85
N LYS A 9 -9.18 13.48 -16.74
CA LYS A 9 -9.32 14.18 -15.46
C LYS A 9 -10.66 13.86 -14.79
N ALA A 10 -11.75 13.84 -15.55
CA ALA A 10 -13.06 13.48 -15.04
C ALA A 10 -13.11 12.03 -14.55
N ASP A 11 -12.45 11.11 -15.23
CA ASP A 11 -12.39 9.71 -14.79
C ASP A 11 -11.55 9.50 -13.54
N ARG A 12 -10.40 10.18 -13.43
CA ARG A 12 -9.56 10.16 -12.22
C ARG A 12 -10.32 10.65 -11.00
N LEU A 13 -11.08 11.75 -11.17
CA LEU A 13 -11.94 12.33 -10.14
C LEU A 13 -13.10 11.38 -9.79
N ARG A 14 -13.82 10.88 -10.81
CA ARG A 14 -14.95 9.97 -10.65
C ARG A 14 -14.56 8.65 -9.96
N MET A 15 -13.34 8.17 -10.20
CA MET A 15 -12.87 6.88 -9.69
C MET A 15 -11.97 7.02 -8.45
N ASN A 16 -11.76 8.26 -8.00
CA ASN A 16 -10.84 8.63 -6.93
C ASN A 16 -9.49 7.88 -7.03
N ASN A 17 -8.95 7.83 -8.26
CA ASN A 17 -7.72 7.13 -8.57
C ASN A 17 -6.93 7.98 -9.58
N PRO A 18 -5.76 8.52 -9.21
CA PRO A 18 -4.98 9.44 -10.04
C PRO A 18 -4.44 8.80 -11.33
N TYR A 19 -4.54 7.49 -11.45
CA TYR A 19 -4.11 6.70 -12.61
C TYR A 19 -5.28 6.15 -13.44
N ALA A 20 -6.53 6.33 -13.00
CA ALA A 20 -7.68 5.75 -13.69
C ALA A 20 -8.18 6.63 -14.83
N HIS A 21 -8.39 6.04 -16.00
CA HIS A 21 -9.20 6.63 -17.05
C HIS A 21 -9.99 5.53 -17.75
N MET A 22 -11.25 5.76 -18.11
CA MET A 22 -12.08 4.78 -18.82
C MET A 22 -11.90 4.97 -20.32
N ASP A 23 -11.41 3.94 -21.00
CA ASP A 23 -11.34 3.90 -22.46
C ASP A 23 -12.73 3.68 -23.10
N GLU A 24 -12.78 3.79 -24.42
CA GLU A 24 -14.01 3.65 -25.23
C GLU A 24 -14.65 2.26 -25.11
N ASP A 25 -13.92 1.25 -24.63
CA ASP A 25 -14.38 -0.12 -24.46
C ASP A 25 -14.85 -0.41 -23.01
N GLY A 26 -14.85 0.61 -22.14
CA GLY A 26 -15.17 0.46 -20.71
C GLY A 26 -14.05 -0.18 -19.88
N GLY A 27 -12.85 -0.32 -20.45
CA GLY A 27 -11.62 -0.71 -19.77
C GLY A 27 -10.93 0.48 -19.10
N PHE A 28 -10.04 0.22 -18.15
CA PHE A 28 -9.25 1.28 -17.51
C PHE A 28 -7.95 1.50 -18.32
N SER A 29 -7.45 2.72 -18.46
CA SER A 29 -6.20 3.06 -19.18
C SER A 29 -5.47 4.17 -18.45
N ALA A 30 -4.20 3.93 -18.07
CA ALA A 30 -3.33 4.97 -17.52
C ALA A 30 -2.42 5.48 -18.65
N LEU A 31 -2.74 6.63 -19.24
CA LEU A 31 -1.81 7.28 -20.17
C LEU A 31 -0.65 7.87 -19.36
N LEU A 32 0.51 7.19 -19.38
CA LEU A 32 1.78 7.78 -18.99
C LEU A 32 2.17 8.86 -20.01
N PRO A 33 2.74 10.01 -19.59
CA PRO A 33 3.38 10.92 -20.52
C PRO A 33 4.58 10.20 -21.15
N VAL A 34 4.54 10.02 -22.47
CA VAL A 34 5.63 9.45 -23.25
C VAL A 34 6.88 10.31 -23.06
N TYR A 35 7.85 9.83 -22.28
CA TYR A 35 9.20 10.38 -22.28
C TYR A 35 9.99 9.63 -23.36
N VAL A 36 10.48 10.38 -24.34
CA VAL A 36 11.36 9.85 -25.38
C VAL A 36 12.75 9.70 -24.77
N ASP A 37 13.21 8.47 -24.71
CA ASP A 37 14.51 8.06 -24.16
C ASP A 37 15.67 8.53 -25.06
N ASN A 38 16.76 8.98 -24.42
CA ASN A 38 18.05 9.24 -25.03
C ASN A 38 19.16 8.59 -24.18
N GLY A 39 19.12 7.25 -24.13
CA GLY A 39 20.26 6.34 -24.04
C GLY A 39 21.30 6.61 -22.95
N HIS A 40 21.28 5.82 -21.87
CA HIS A 40 22.47 5.49 -21.09
C HIS A 40 22.43 4.08 -20.49
N GLN A 41 23.62 3.49 -20.38
CA GLN A 41 23.91 2.10 -20.06
C GLN A 41 23.48 1.69 -18.64
N ASP A 42 23.05 0.43 -18.55
CA ASP A 42 22.66 -0.32 -17.35
C ASP A 42 23.79 -0.36 -16.27
N PRO A 43 23.56 0.21 -15.06
CA PRO A 43 24.55 0.24 -13.99
C PRO A 43 24.54 -0.97 -13.05
N TYR A 44 23.74 -2.04 -13.27
CA TYR A 44 23.52 -3.09 -12.27
C TYR A 44 24.03 -4.50 -12.61
N VAL A 45 25.02 -4.61 -13.50
CA VAL A 45 25.67 -5.89 -13.87
C VAL A 45 26.47 -6.58 -12.72
N SER A 46 26.42 -6.11 -11.46
CA SER A 46 27.32 -6.62 -10.39
C SER A 46 26.67 -7.10 -9.08
N LEU A 47 25.37 -7.39 -9.02
CA LEU A 47 24.74 -7.87 -7.78
C LEU A 47 23.97 -9.18 -7.98
N ASN A 48 24.66 -10.19 -8.50
CA ASN A 48 24.20 -11.57 -8.43
C ASN A 48 25.23 -12.40 -7.66
N ASN A 49 25.04 -12.53 -6.36
CA ASN A 49 25.66 -13.58 -5.56
C ASN A 49 24.56 -14.17 -4.67
N GLY A 50 24.08 -15.34 -5.08
CA GLY A 50 23.15 -16.15 -4.32
C GLY A 50 23.80 -16.68 -3.05
N ASP A 51 23.19 -16.34 -1.93
CA ASP A 51 23.19 -17.17 -0.73
C ASP A 51 21.93 -16.81 0.08
N ASN A 52 20.97 -17.73 0.08
CA ASN A 52 19.76 -17.68 0.89
C ASN A 52 19.98 -18.62 2.08
N SER A 53 20.67 -18.14 3.11
CA SER A 53 20.54 -18.68 4.47
C SER A 53 20.96 -17.61 5.49
N ASP A 54 20.15 -17.50 6.54
CA ASP A 54 20.30 -16.66 7.73
C ASP A 54 19.78 -15.21 7.67
N GLU A 55 18.63 -15.03 8.33
CA GLU A 55 18.07 -13.74 8.75
C GLU A 55 19.09 -12.92 9.56
N ILE A 56 19.60 -11.84 8.98
CA ILE A 56 20.16 -10.73 9.74
C ILE A 56 19.69 -9.43 9.08
N TRP A 57 18.62 -8.84 9.62
CA TRP A 57 18.31 -7.43 9.35
C TRP A 57 19.45 -6.57 9.90
N PRO A 58 20.13 -5.73 9.08
CA PRO A 58 21.23 -4.93 9.58
C PRO A 58 20.72 -3.92 10.62
N GLN A 59 21.26 -4.03 11.85
CA GLN A 59 21.03 -3.08 12.93
C GLN A 59 21.74 -1.76 12.58
N LEU A 60 20.98 -0.75 12.14
CA LEU A 60 21.49 0.62 12.03
C LEU A 60 21.34 1.34 13.39
N PRO A 61 22.29 2.19 13.79
CA PRO A 61 22.29 2.78 15.13
C PRO A 61 21.11 3.73 15.32
N LEU A 62 20.18 3.36 16.20
CA LEU A 62 19.11 4.22 16.71
C LEU A 62 19.73 5.40 17.50
N ALA A 63 19.15 6.60 17.32
CA ALA A 63 19.51 7.78 18.11
C ALA A 63 19.36 7.50 19.63
N LYS A 64 20.27 8.08 20.43
CA LYS A 64 20.53 7.81 21.87
C LYS A 64 19.34 7.99 22.85
N GLY A 65 18.12 8.24 22.38
CA GLY A 65 16.94 8.46 23.24
C GLY A 65 16.10 7.23 23.57
N ILE A 66 16.31 6.08 22.90
CA ILE A 66 15.36 4.95 22.94
C ILE A 66 15.70 3.91 24.03
N SER A 67 16.97 3.82 24.47
CA SER A 67 17.39 2.84 25.49
C SER A 67 16.81 3.08 26.89
N SER A 68 16.46 4.32 27.26
CA SER A 68 15.98 4.62 28.62
C SER A 68 14.52 4.22 28.86
N ALA A 69 13.69 4.17 27.81
CA ALA A 69 12.29 3.76 27.92
C ALA A 69 12.13 2.23 28.03
N LEU A 70 13.03 1.45 27.41
CA LEU A 70 13.01 -0.02 27.44
C LEU A 70 13.35 -0.59 28.82
N ALA A 71 14.17 0.11 29.62
CA ALA A 71 14.55 -0.35 30.96
C ALA A 71 13.39 -0.35 31.96
N GLN A 72 12.38 0.51 31.78
CA GLN A 72 11.26 0.63 32.72
C GLN A 72 10.11 -0.36 32.46
N VAL A 73 10.01 -0.93 31.25
CA VAL A 73 8.93 -1.86 30.88
C VAL A 73 9.26 -3.30 31.25
N SER A 74 10.55 -3.68 31.31
CA SER A 74 10.98 -5.05 31.65
C SER A 74 10.73 -5.46 33.12
N ALA A 75 10.29 -4.53 33.98
CA ALA A 75 10.09 -4.76 35.41
C ALA A 75 8.68 -5.28 35.79
N ALA A 76 7.75 -5.43 34.84
CA ALA A 76 6.42 -5.96 35.10
C ALA A 76 6.35 -7.49 34.83
N GLN A 77 6.02 -8.23 35.88
CA GLN A 77 6.06 -9.69 35.99
C GLN A 77 5.15 -10.42 34.99
N THR A 78 5.68 -11.48 34.36
CA THR A 78 4.93 -12.43 33.50
C THR A 78 4.29 -13.54 34.33
N PRO A 79 3.01 -13.92 34.11
CA PRO A 79 2.49 -15.20 34.52
C PRO A 79 2.69 -16.25 33.42
N ASP A 80 3.10 -17.42 33.88
CA ASP A 80 3.40 -18.67 33.19
C ASP A 80 2.10 -19.35 32.70
N LEU A 81 1.97 -19.66 31.40
CA LEU A 81 0.93 -20.56 30.90
C LEU A 81 1.42 -21.45 29.76
N ALA A 82 1.27 -22.74 30.01
CA ALA A 82 1.76 -23.88 29.25
C ALA A 82 1.10 -24.08 27.89
N ALA A 83 1.89 -24.63 26.97
CA ALA A 83 1.52 -25.01 25.62
C ALA A 83 0.71 -26.32 25.58
N SER A 84 -0.41 -26.32 24.83
CA SER A 84 -0.87 -27.49 24.06
C SER A 84 -2.04 -27.16 23.11
N ASN A 85 -1.88 -27.50 21.83
CA ASN A 85 -2.88 -27.85 20.81
C ASN A 85 -4.00 -26.84 20.46
N PHE A 86 -3.78 -26.00 19.43
CA PHE A 86 -4.87 -25.38 18.65
C PHE A 86 -4.44 -25.13 17.18
N TYR A 87 -4.56 -26.15 16.34
CA TYR A 87 -4.80 -25.94 14.90
C TYR A 87 -6.31 -26.15 14.70
N GLN A 88 -6.96 -25.23 13.99
CA GLN A 88 -8.42 -25.12 13.75
C GLN A 88 -9.19 -24.20 14.72
N GLN A 89 -8.87 -22.91 14.68
CA GLN A 89 -9.86 -21.83 14.70
C GLN A 89 -9.13 -20.56 14.25
N GLY A 90 -9.70 -19.85 13.26
CA GLY A 90 -9.10 -18.63 12.73
C GLY A 90 -8.74 -17.70 13.87
N SER A 91 -7.46 -17.32 13.94
CA SER A 91 -6.91 -16.41 14.94
C SER A 91 -7.63 -15.08 14.84
N GLN A 92 -8.71 -14.93 15.61
CA GLN A 92 -9.34 -13.63 15.79
C GLN A 92 -8.37 -12.76 16.57
N ASN A 93 -7.69 -11.89 15.85
CA ASN A 93 -6.96 -10.77 16.41
C ASN A 93 -7.93 -10.01 17.35
N PRO A 94 -7.59 -9.73 18.62
CA PRO A 94 -8.47 -8.95 19.50
C PRO A 94 -8.64 -7.52 19.00
N TYR A 95 -7.77 -7.07 18.08
CA TYR A 95 -7.93 -5.83 17.32
C TYR A 95 -8.95 -5.94 16.17
N ALA A 96 -9.43 -7.14 15.81
CA ALA A 96 -10.52 -7.30 14.84
C ALA A 96 -11.83 -6.68 15.33
N ALA A 97 -12.05 -6.64 16.65
CA ALA A 97 -13.16 -5.90 17.27
C ALA A 97 -13.00 -4.37 17.17
N TYR A 98 -11.80 -3.86 16.86
CA TYR A 98 -11.50 -2.43 16.72
C TYR A 98 -11.67 -1.93 15.27
N HIS A 99 -11.89 -2.85 14.31
CA HIS A 99 -12.27 -2.49 12.94
C HIS A 99 -13.73 -2.04 12.81
N ASN A 100 -14.54 -2.11 13.88
CA ASN A 100 -15.94 -1.67 13.89
C ASN A 100 -16.18 -0.66 15.02
N LEU A 101 -15.60 0.55 14.92
CA LEU A 101 -16.02 1.66 15.78
C LEU A 101 -17.23 2.36 15.15
N ASP A 102 -18.42 1.81 15.42
CA ASP A 102 -19.67 2.53 15.20
C ASP A 102 -19.82 3.68 16.22
N ASP A 103 -20.47 4.78 15.81
CA ASP A 103 -20.66 6.01 16.58
C ASP A 103 -21.27 5.82 17.99
N ASP A 104 -21.93 4.69 18.27
CA ASP A 104 -22.70 4.50 19.49
C ASP A 104 -21.91 3.90 20.66
N ASN A 105 -20.71 3.36 20.45
CA ASN A 105 -19.86 2.85 21.52
C ASN A 105 -18.48 3.49 21.41
N GLY A 106 -18.21 4.48 22.27
CA GLY A 106 -16.92 5.19 22.32
C GLY A 106 -15.71 4.25 22.32
N PRO A 107 -14.54 4.73 21.90
CA PRO A 107 -13.39 3.89 21.61
C PRO A 107 -13.01 3.05 22.83
N VAL A 108 -12.86 1.74 22.64
CA VAL A 108 -12.10 0.92 23.57
C VAL A 108 -10.67 1.46 23.50
N ALA A 109 -10.24 2.18 24.54
CA ALA A 109 -8.92 2.81 24.56
C ALA A 109 -7.85 1.72 24.53
N LEU A 110 -7.01 1.72 23.49
CA LEU A 110 -5.79 0.94 23.52
C LEU A 110 -4.86 1.54 24.58
N PRO A 111 -4.45 0.77 25.59
CA PRO A 111 -3.66 1.29 26.68
C PRO A 111 -2.23 1.40 26.16
N LEU A 112 -1.82 2.58 25.71
CA LEU A 112 -0.47 3.16 25.79
C LEU A 112 -0.33 4.34 24.80
N PRO A 113 0.44 5.39 25.16
CA PRO A 113 0.71 6.54 24.29
C PRO A 113 1.58 6.16 23.08
N PRO A 114 1.61 6.98 22.01
CA PRO A 114 2.42 6.72 20.82
C PRO A 114 3.87 6.44 21.15
N ILE A 115 4.38 5.33 20.61
CA ILE A 115 5.74 4.86 20.85
C ILE A 115 6.71 5.49 19.83
N LEU A 116 6.21 5.97 18.69
CA LEU A 116 7.04 6.41 17.58
C LEU A 116 6.93 7.91 17.30
N THR A 117 8.05 8.60 17.43
CA THR A 117 8.23 9.96 16.91
C THR A 117 9.11 9.92 15.68
N PHE A 118 8.57 10.26 14.51
CA PHE A 118 9.36 10.46 13.31
C PHE A 118 9.71 11.94 13.17
N SER A 119 10.95 12.24 12.77
CA SER A 119 11.27 13.59 12.30
C SER A 119 10.55 13.79 10.96
N GLN A 120 9.57 14.69 10.92
CA GLN A 120 8.80 14.95 9.71
C GLN A 120 9.74 15.40 8.58
N LEU A 121 9.63 14.76 7.42
CA LEU A 121 10.36 15.19 6.22
C LEU A 121 9.66 16.40 5.59
N THR A 122 9.86 17.58 6.15
CA THR A 122 9.32 18.81 5.58
C THR A 122 10.36 19.52 4.74
N LYS A 123 10.11 19.71 3.44
CA LYS A 123 10.85 20.70 2.66
C LYS A 123 10.19 22.06 2.81
N ALA A 124 10.93 23.00 3.41
CA ALA A 124 10.58 24.41 3.39
C ALA A 124 10.84 24.94 1.97
N GLY A 125 9.79 25.01 1.14
CA GLY A 125 9.84 25.52 -0.24
C GLY A 125 9.47 24.48 -1.30
N ASN A 126 9.46 24.88 -2.58
CA ASN A 126 8.99 24.15 -3.78
C ASN A 126 9.72 22.82 -4.12
N GLY A 127 10.46 22.20 -3.19
CA GLY A 127 11.23 20.98 -3.46
C GLY A 127 10.44 19.70 -3.15
N ALA A 128 10.37 18.78 -4.12
CA ALA A 128 9.81 17.44 -3.93
C ALA A 128 10.67 16.56 -3.00
N ILE A 129 10.06 15.74 -2.14
CA ILE A 129 10.72 14.66 -1.40
C ILE A 129 11.15 13.58 -2.41
N LYS A 130 12.41 13.15 -2.35
CA LYS A 130 12.92 12.12 -3.26
C LYS A 130 12.33 10.77 -2.88
N VAL A 131 12.06 9.91 -3.87
CA VAL A 131 11.51 8.57 -3.64
C VAL A 131 12.36 7.74 -2.67
N ALA A 132 13.70 7.83 -2.74
CA ALA A 132 14.60 7.16 -1.81
C ALA A 132 14.44 7.63 -0.34
N GLU A 133 14.07 8.90 -0.12
CA GLU A 133 13.79 9.42 1.22
C GLU A 133 12.46 8.86 1.76
N ILE A 134 11.44 8.75 0.89
CA ILE A 134 10.15 8.12 1.20
C ILE A 134 10.34 6.64 1.55
N GLU A 135 11.12 5.92 0.74
CA GLU A 135 11.41 4.50 0.96
C GLU A 135 12.13 4.26 2.28
N ALA A 136 13.15 5.09 2.60
CA ALA A 136 13.86 4.99 3.87
C ALA A 136 12.93 5.20 5.07
N LEU A 137 11.96 6.13 4.99
CA LEU A 137 10.95 6.31 6.04
C LEU A 137 10.02 5.10 6.17
N VAL A 138 9.55 4.59 5.04
CA VAL A 138 8.66 3.42 5.01
C VAL A 138 9.35 2.22 5.65
N GLU A 139 10.63 2.00 5.37
CA GLU A 139 11.41 0.92 5.98
C GLU A 139 11.61 1.13 7.49
N GLN A 140 11.87 2.36 7.94
CA GLN A 140 11.93 2.67 9.38
C GLN A 140 10.59 2.37 10.08
N LEU A 141 9.47 2.72 9.44
CA LEU A 141 8.14 2.44 9.97
C LEU A 141 7.86 0.94 10.06
N LYS A 142 8.19 0.16 9.03
CA LYS A 142 8.05 -1.31 9.04
C LYS A 142 8.90 -1.95 10.12
N GLN A 143 10.15 -1.50 10.30
CA GLN A 143 11.01 -1.98 11.38
C GLN A 143 10.40 -1.68 12.75
N ALA A 144 9.82 -0.50 12.92
CA ALA A 144 9.16 -0.14 14.16
C ALA A 144 7.91 -0.98 14.43
N ILE A 145 7.08 -1.26 13.41
CA ILE A 145 5.96 -2.21 13.50
C ILE A 145 6.46 -3.59 13.95
N TRP A 146 7.55 -4.09 13.35
CA TRP A 146 8.15 -5.37 13.72
C TRP A 146 8.69 -5.40 15.16
N GLN A 147 9.28 -4.30 15.63
CA GLN A 147 9.75 -4.17 17.01
C GLN A 147 8.57 -4.17 18.01
N GLN A 148 7.45 -3.56 17.62
CA GLN A 148 6.23 -3.49 18.43
C GLN A 148 5.26 -4.65 18.19
N LYS A 149 5.67 -5.71 17.48
CA LYS A 149 4.75 -6.79 17.07
C LYS A 149 4.05 -7.50 18.23
N HIS A 150 4.71 -7.68 19.37
CA HIS A 150 4.09 -8.30 20.54
C HIS A 150 3.01 -7.41 21.16
N LEU A 151 3.16 -6.09 21.05
CA LEU A 151 2.16 -5.12 21.50
C LEU A 151 0.97 -5.08 20.52
N LEU A 152 1.25 -5.05 19.22
CA LEU A 152 0.24 -4.96 18.17
C LEU A 152 -0.58 -6.26 18.01
N TRP A 153 0.03 -7.40 18.30
CA TRP A 153 -0.57 -8.72 18.14
C TRP A 153 -0.41 -9.59 19.40
N PRO A 154 -1.09 -9.24 20.51
CA PRO A 154 -0.93 -9.93 21.79
C PRO A 154 -1.45 -11.38 21.78
N GLN A 155 -2.33 -11.73 20.83
CA GLN A 155 -2.90 -13.08 20.69
C GLN A 155 -2.16 -13.95 19.66
N GLY A 156 -1.10 -13.43 19.04
CA GLY A 156 -0.34 -14.17 18.05
C GLY A 156 0.17 -13.27 16.94
N ILE A 157 1.49 -13.25 16.79
CA ILE A 157 2.17 -12.51 15.73
C ILE A 157 1.85 -13.18 14.39
N PRO A 158 1.45 -12.42 13.36
CA PRO A 158 1.26 -12.95 12.01
C PRO A 158 2.50 -13.69 11.50
N SER A 159 2.30 -14.88 10.93
CA SER A 159 3.39 -15.64 10.32
C SER A 159 3.79 -15.09 8.95
N ASP A 160 2.86 -14.44 8.25
CA ASP A 160 3.10 -13.79 6.96
C ASP A 160 3.44 -12.30 7.17
N PRO A 161 4.62 -11.81 6.73
CA PRO A 161 4.97 -10.40 6.81
C PRO A 161 3.98 -9.45 6.11
N ILE A 162 3.21 -9.92 5.12
CA ILE A 162 2.21 -9.11 4.43
C ILE A 162 1.05 -8.73 5.36
N GLU A 163 0.69 -9.62 6.29
CA GLU A 163 -0.35 -9.35 7.28
C GLU A 163 0.05 -8.24 8.27
N MET A 164 1.35 -7.92 8.36
CA MET A 164 1.85 -6.82 9.17
C MET A 164 1.75 -5.45 8.49
N LEU A 165 1.44 -5.40 7.19
CA LEU A 165 1.28 -4.16 6.42
C LEU A 165 -0.10 -3.53 6.64
N ASP A 166 -0.46 -3.29 7.90
CA ASP A 166 -1.73 -2.68 8.29
C ASP A 166 -1.56 -1.17 8.58
N PRO A 167 -2.08 -0.28 7.71
CA PRO A 167 -1.96 1.17 7.91
C PRO A 167 -2.65 1.67 9.19
N LYS A 168 -3.72 1.02 9.66
CA LYS A 168 -4.45 1.44 10.86
C LYS A 168 -3.63 1.17 12.11
N LEU A 169 -2.97 0.00 12.18
CA LEU A 169 -2.05 -0.31 13.28
C LEU A 169 -0.81 0.59 13.25
N ALA A 170 -0.30 0.89 12.06
CA ALA A 170 0.82 1.81 11.91
C ALA A 170 0.46 3.25 12.33
N LEU A 171 -0.73 3.74 11.94
CA LEU A 171 -1.29 5.01 12.41
C LEU A 171 -1.46 5.04 13.94
N TYR A 172 -1.89 3.93 14.54
CA TYR A 172 -1.96 3.79 15.99
C TYR A 172 -0.59 3.96 16.66
N LEU A 173 0.48 3.34 16.13
CA LEU A 173 1.84 3.54 16.65
C LEU A 173 2.33 4.99 16.53
N LEU A 174 1.86 5.71 15.51
CA LEU A 174 2.10 7.15 15.30
C LEU A 174 1.23 8.05 16.19
N GLY A 175 0.34 7.46 17.00
CA GLY A 175 -0.53 8.14 17.95
C GLY A 175 -1.84 8.63 17.38
N TYR A 176 -2.19 8.20 16.16
CA TYR A 176 -3.45 8.54 15.53
C TYR A 176 -4.53 7.52 15.90
N GLN A 177 -5.75 8.03 16.05
CA GLN A 177 -6.95 7.22 16.15
C GLN A 177 -7.66 7.20 14.79
N VAL A 178 -7.99 6.01 14.32
CA VAL A 178 -8.70 5.81 13.05
C VAL A 178 -10.18 5.58 13.33
N TYR A 179 -11.03 6.33 12.63
CA TYR A 179 -12.49 6.24 12.72
C TYR A 179 -13.08 5.90 11.37
N GLU A 180 -13.95 4.89 11.32
CA GLU A 180 -14.68 4.55 10.11
C GLU A 180 -16.07 5.18 10.16
N ARG A 181 -16.33 6.12 9.27
CA ARG A 181 -17.63 6.80 9.15
C ARG A 181 -18.42 6.17 8.02
N HIS A 182 -19.76 6.18 8.11
CA HIS A 182 -20.57 5.69 6.99
C HIS A 182 -20.27 6.47 5.71
N THR A 183 -20.25 7.81 5.81
CA THR A 183 -19.82 8.75 4.76
C THR A 183 -19.07 9.90 5.42
N LEU A 184 -18.16 10.53 4.68
CA LEU A 184 -17.46 11.77 5.07
C LEU A 184 -18.02 13.00 4.33
N GLY A 185 -19.14 12.83 3.63
CA GLY A 185 -19.73 13.83 2.75
C GLY A 185 -19.12 13.82 1.35
N GLU A 186 -19.63 14.73 0.52
CA GLU A 186 -19.22 14.91 -0.86
C GLU A 186 -18.43 16.21 -1.02
N ILE A 187 -17.38 16.17 -1.83
CA ILE A 187 -16.60 17.38 -2.21
C ILE A 187 -17.33 18.12 -3.34
N GLU A 188 -17.84 17.35 -4.30
CA GLU A 188 -18.66 17.78 -5.43
C GLU A 188 -19.83 16.81 -5.57
N PRO A 189 -20.96 17.21 -6.19
CA PRO A 189 -22.08 16.30 -6.39
C PRO A 189 -21.64 14.97 -7.03
N GLY A 190 -21.76 13.88 -6.28
CA GLY A 190 -21.36 12.53 -6.70
C GLY A 190 -19.88 12.17 -6.50
N ILE A 191 -19.09 12.99 -5.79
CA ILE A 191 -17.69 12.69 -5.42
C ILE A 191 -17.57 12.65 -3.90
N ASP A 192 -17.63 11.43 -3.36
CA ASP A 192 -17.46 11.15 -1.94
C ASP A 192 -16.03 11.39 -1.45
N VAL A 193 -15.89 11.95 -0.25
CA VAL A 193 -14.62 12.01 0.48
C VAL A 193 -14.27 10.61 0.99
N ALA A 194 -13.12 10.07 0.56
CA ALA A 194 -12.67 8.74 0.98
C ALA A 194 -11.99 8.72 2.36
N GLY A 195 -11.27 9.80 2.70
CA GLY A 195 -10.56 9.91 3.97
C GLY A 195 -10.22 11.35 4.35
N SER A 196 -9.86 11.54 5.61
CA SER A 196 -9.38 12.82 6.13
C SER A 196 -8.41 12.61 7.29
N ILE A 197 -7.49 13.56 7.49
CA ILE A 197 -6.56 13.59 8.64
C ILE A 197 -6.59 14.93 9.36
N ASP A 198 -6.74 14.86 10.68
CA ASP A 198 -6.50 15.97 11.61
C ASP A 198 -5.28 15.65 12.48
N LYS A 199 -4.17 16.33 12.19
CA LYS A 199 -2.90 16.13 12.92
C LYS A 199 -2.90 16.81 14.29
N THR A 200 -3.81 17.76 14.52
CA THR A 200 -3.94 18.47 15.80
C THR A 200 -4.60 17.56 16.82
N SER A 201 -5.74 16.96 16.44
CA SER A 201 -6.45 16.00 17.30
C SER A 201 -5.94 14.56 17.17
N LYS A 202 -4.97 14.32 16.29
CA LYS A 202 -4.42 12.99 15.98
C LYS A 202 -5.51 12.00 15.58
N ARG A 203 -6.31 12.42 14.59
CA ARG A 203 -7.46 11.68 14.10
C ARG A 203 -7.36 11.44 12.60
N VAL A 204 -7.70 10.23 12.18
CA VAL A 204 -7.91 9.86 10.78
C VAL A 204 -9.34 9.36 10.64
N GLU A 205 -10.07 9.82 9.64
CA GLU A 205 -11.40 9.31 9.32
C GLU A 205 -11.39 8.64 7.94
N LEU A 206 -12.11 7.53 7.80
CA LEU A 206 -12.23 6.77 6.55
C LEU A 206 -13.72 6.54 6.23
N SER A 207 -14.09 6.64 4.96
CA SER A 207 -15.47 6.36 4.52
C SER A 207 -15.70 4.87 4.28
N ARG A 208 -16.76 4.31 4.89
CA ARG A 208 -17.25 2.94 4.66
C ARG A 208 -18.03 2.78 3.36
N THR A 209 -18.34 3.87 2.64
CA THR A 209 -18.88 3.77 1.26
C THR A 209 -17.84 3.26 0.27
N MET A 210 -16.56 3.33 0.63
CA MET A 210 -15.45 2.90 -0.21
C MET A 210 -15.23 1.39 -0.11
N ARG A 211 -14.74 0.79 -1.20
CA ARG A 211 -14.34 -0.63 -1.18
C ARG A 211 -13.16 -0.85 -0.23
N PRO A 212 -13.01 -2.04 0.39
CA PRO A 212 -11.95 -2.30 1.38
C PRO A 212 -10.54 -1.99 0.88
N GLU A 213 -10.23 -2.32 -0.38
CA GLU A 213 -8.93 -2.03 -1.00
C GLU A 213 -8.66 -0.54 -1.19
N VAL A 214 -9.72 0.25 -1.39
CA VAL A 214 -9.64 1.71 -1.50
C VAL A 214 -9.44 2.30 -0.10
N MET A 215 -10.22 1.85 0.89
CA MET A 215 -10.04 2.27 2.28
C MET A 215 -8.62 1.98 2.79
N ASN A 216 -8.07 0.82 2.45
CA ASN A 216 -6.71 0.44 2.86
C ASN A 216 -5.66 1.37 2.23
N PHE A 217 -5.80 1.67 0.94
CA PHE A 217 -4.93 2.64 0.26
C PHE A 217 -5.07 4.05 0.86
N THR A 218 -6.30 4.52 1.07
CA THR A 218 -6.57 5.82 1.71
C THR A 218 -5.95 5.90 3.10
N ALA A 219 -6.07 4.86 3.93
CA ALA A 219 -5.44 4.84 5.24
C ALA A 219 -3.90 4.93 5.16
N ALA A 220 -3.28 4.24 4.19
CA ALA A 220 -1.84 4.33 3.96
C ALA A 220 -1.41 5.70 3.40
N HIS A 221 -2.26 6.34 2.60
CA HIS A 221 -2.07 7.69 2.09
C HIS A 221 -2.11 8.73 3.24
N GLU A 222 -3.13 8.68 4.11
CA GLU A 222 -3.20 9.54 5.29
C GLU A 222 -2.03 9.32 6.26
N MET A 223 -1.55 8.09 6.38
CA MET A 223 -0.32 7.77 7.10
C MET A 223 0.91 8.43 6.46
N GLY A 224 0.99 8.49 5.14
CA GLY A 224 2.02 9.27 4.42
C GLY A 224 1.99 10.73 4.83
N HIS A 225 0.81 11.35 4.92
CA HIS A 225 0.69 12.71 5.43
C HIS A 225 1.12 12.82 6.89
N ALA A 226 0.74 11.87 7.76
CA ALA A 226 1.12 11.88 9.17
C ALA A 226 2.64 11.86 9.37
N VAL A 227 3.35 11.09 8.55
CA VAL A 227 4.81 10.89 8.66
C VAL A 227 5.58 12.02 7.96
N MET A 228 5.19 12.42 6.75
CA MET A 228 6.03 13.27 5.90
C MET A 228 5.67 14.76 5.97
N HIS A 229 4.40 15.10 6.15
CA HIS A 229 3.93 16.46 5.90
C HIS A 229 3.52 17.20 7.18
N GLN A 230 3.75 18.52 7.25
CA GLN A 230 3.28 19.37 8.36
C GLN A 230 1.84 19.85 8.19
N GLN A 231 1.34 19.94 6.96
CA GLN A 231 0.01 20.51 6.68
C GLN A 231 -1.09 19.60 7.27
N SER A 232 -2.01 20.19 8.03
CA SER A 232 -3.21 19.54 8.56
C SER A 232 -4.44 20.06 7.83
N GLY A 233 -5.39 19.20 7.48
CA GLY A 233 -6.68 19.63 6.93
C GLY A 233 -7.32 18.60 6.00
N LEU A 234 -8.55 18.88 5.58
CA LEU A 234 -9.25 18.12 4.54
C LEU A 234 -8.47 18.25 3.23
N HIS A 235 -7.84 17.18 2.78
CA HIS A 235 -7.13 17.16 1.49
C HIS A 235 -8.18 17.20 0.37
N ARG A 236 -8.33 18.38 -0.22
CA ARG A 236 -9.27 18.67 -1.31
C ARG A 236 -8.53 18.63 -2.63
N ASP A 237 -9.17 18.06 -3.65
CA ASP A 237 -8.86 18.40 -5.02
C ASP A 237 -9.39 19.82 -5.35
N LYS A 238 -8.45 20.76 -5.55
CA LYS A 238 -8.57 22.12 -6.11
C LYS A 238 -9.19 23.27 -5.30
N PRO A 239 -8.45 24.38 -5.17
CA PRO A 239 -9.00 25.74 -5.11
C PRO A 239 -9.13 26.39 -6.50
N LEU A 240 -10.17 27.22 -6.69
CA LEU A 240 -10.55 27.87 -7.96
C LEU A 240 -9.60 28.99 -8.45
N ASP A 241 -8.56 29.37 -7.69
CA ASP A 241 -7.69 30.52 -8.05
C ASP A 241 -6.33 30.16 -8.65
N GLY A 242 -5.98 28.87 -8.74
CA GLY A 242 -4.77 28.39 -9.42
C GLY A 242 -3.42 28.81 -8.81
N SER A 243 -3.38 29.54 -7.69
CA SER A 243 -2.14 30.14 -7.18
C SER A 243 -1.25 29.20 -6.35
N ASN A 244 -1.74 28.00 -5.97
CA ASN A 244 -1.01 27.02 -5.14
C ASN A 244 -1.16 25.55 -5.59
N ALA A 245 -1.62 25.30 -6.83
CA ALA A 245 -1.94 23.96 -7.31
C ALA A 245 -0.72 23.02 -7.37
N GLY A 246 0.43 23.50 -7.85
CA GLY A 246 1.59 22.63 -8.10
C GLY A 246 2.25 22.02 -6.84
N GLN A 247 2.24 22.73 -5.71
CA GLN A 247 2.81 22.20 -4.46
C GLN A 247 1.87 21.19 -3.79
N ARG A 248 0.56 21.41 -3.84
CA ARG A 248 -0.43 20.46 -3.32
C ARG A 248 -0.43 19.18 -4.14
N ASP A 249 -0.42 19.29 -5.47
CA ASP A 249 -0.32 18.15 -6.37
C ASP A 249 0.95 17.30 -6.10
N GLN A 250 2.03 17.90 -5.60
CA GLN A 250 3.26 17.19 -5.26
C GLN A 250 3.14 16.45 -3.92
N ILE A 251 2.53 17.08 -2.91
CA ILE A 251 2.29 16.49 -1.59
C ILE A 251 1.39 15.25 -1.72
N GLU A 252 0.31 15.34 -2.49
CA GLU A 252 -0.59 14.20 -2.72
C GLU A 252 0.14 13.04 -3.43
N LYS A 253 0.98 13.34 -4.44
CA LYS A 253 1.81 12.32 -5.12
C LYS A 253 2.83 11.67 -4.18
N GLU A 254 3.38 12.42 -3.23
CA GLU A 254 4.31 11.89 -2.24
C GLU A 254 3.57 10.96 -1.28
N ALA A 255 2.39 11.34 -0.80
CA ALA A 255 1.53 10.50 0.03
C ALA A 255 1.09 9.22 -0.71
N ASP A 256 0.71 9.32 -1.99
CA ASP A 256 0.42 8.16 -2.83
C ASP A 256 1.63 7.23 -2.98
N LYS A 257 2.82 7.81 -3.24
CA LYS A 257 4.04 7.00 -3.37
C LYS A 257 4.39 6.31 -2.05
N PHE A 258 4.19 6.99 -0.92
CA PHE A 258 4.34 6.39 0.41
C PHE A 258 3.37 5.22 0.59
N ALA A 259 2.09 5.39 0.25
CA ALA A 259 1.08 4.33 0.34
C ALA A 259 1.48 3.10 -0.49
N VAL A 260 1.94 3.30 -1.73
CA VAL A 260 2.45 2.24 -2.61
C VAL A 260 3.63 1.50 -1.97
N LEU A 261 4.64 2.22 -1.47
CA LEU A 261 5.84 1.62 -0.89
C LEU A 261 5.57 0.88 0.44
N PHE A 262 4.60 1.37 1.21
CA PHE A 262 4.18 0.74 2.45
C PHE A 262 3.37 -0.54 2.18
N LEU A 263 2.33 -0.45 1.36
CA LEU A 263 1.41 -1.57 1.09
C LEU A 263 2.01 -2.61 0.15
N MET A 264 2.86 -2.21 -0.80
CA MET A 264 3.44 -3.11 -1.79
C MET A 264 4.98 -2.98 -1.83
N PRO A 265 5.67 -3.38 -0.74
CA PRO A 265 7.14 -3.37 -0.69
C PRO A 265 7.73 -4.21 -1.80
N GLU A 266 8.76 -3.70 -2.45
CA GLU A 266 9.45 -4.40 -3.54
C GLU A 266 9.86 -5.83 -3.14
N LYS A 267 10.51 -6.00 -1.98
CA LYS A 267 10.99 -7.31 -1.53
C LYS A 267 9.87 -8.34 -1.40
N LEU A 268 8.74 -7.97 -0.79
CA LEU A 268 7.62 -8.90 -0.61
C LEU A 268 6.91 -9.16 -1.94
N ILE A 269 6.74 -8.14 -2.78
CA ILE A 269 6.13 -8.30 -4.10
C ILE A 269 6.97 -9.26 -4.94
N ARG A 270 8.30 -9.07 -5.00
CA ARG A 270 9.21 -9.96 -5.75
C ARG A 270 9.16 -11.40 -5.21
N SER A 271 9.18 -11.59 -3.88
CA SER A 271 9.08 -12.92 -3.27
C SER A 271 7.78 -13.63 -3.66
N ARG A 272 6.63 -12.99 -3.42
CA ARG A 272 5.32 -13.58 -3.74
C ARG A 272 5.10 -13.77 -5.24
N PHE A 273 5.66 -12.87 -6.05
CA PHE A 273 5.63 -13.02 -7.49
C PHE A 273 6.43 -14.25 -7.94
N ALA A 274 7.66 -14.42 -7.46
CA ALA A 274 8.50 -15.56 -7.82
C ALA A 274 7.94 -16.90 -7.32
N GLU A 275 7.34 -16.92 -6.12
CA GLU A 275 6.65 -18.10 -5.58
C GLU A 275 5.46 -18.52 -6.47
N ARG A 276 4.75 -17.54 -7.05
CA ARG A 276 3.55 -17.78 -7.84
C ARG A 276 3.83 -18.02 -9.32
N PHE A 277 4.82 -17.32 -9.85
CA PHE A 277 5.20 -17.32 -11.24
C PHE A 277 6.69 -17.67 -11.39
N PRO A 278 7.04 -18.95 -11.21
CA PRO A 278 8.39 -19.42 -11.50
C PRO A 278 8.80 -19.05 -12.93
N GLN A 279 10.11 -18.96 -13.16
CA GLN A 279 10.66 -18.52 -14.45
C GLN A 279 10.15 -19.37 -15.63
N GLU A 280 9.87 -20.65 -15.40
CA GLU A 280 9.32 -21.58 -16.37
C GLU A 280 7.88 -21.21 -16.79
N VAL A 281 7.07 -20.74 -15.83
CA VAL A 281 5.70 -20.27 -16.08
C VAL A 281 5.69 -18.94 -16.83
N MET A 282 6.74 -18.13 -16.64
CA MET A 282 6.89 -16.82 -17.28
C MET A 282 7.37 -16.89 -18.74
N GLN A 283 7.60 -18.09 -19.28
CA GLN A 283 7.81 -18.29 -20.72
C GLN A 283 6.52 -18.03 -21.49
N ALA A 284 6.63 -17.49 -22.71
CA ALA A 284 5.48 -17.01 -23.49
C ALA A 284 4.37 -18.06 -23.66
N GLU A 285 4.74 -19.28 -24.02
CA GLU A 285 3.78 -20.37 -24.25
C GLU A 285 3.09 -20.83 -22.96
N ALA A 286 3.87 -20.99 -21.87
CA ALA A 286 3.35 -21.41 -20.57
C ALA A 286 2.41 -20.34 -19.98
N LEU A 287 2.79 -19.08 -20.09
CA LEU A 287 2.00 -17.96 -19.61
C LEU A 287 0.71 -17.79 -20.43
N ALA A 288 0.78 -17.93 -21.75
CA ALA A 288 -0.39 -17.91 -22.62
C ALA A 288 -1.39 -19.01 -22.25
N TYR A 289 -0.90 -20.22 -21.99
CA TYR A 289 -1.74 -21.33 -21.55
C TYR A 289 -2.36 -21.07 -20.17
N LEU A 290 -1.60 -20.51 -19.24
CA LEU A 290 -2.07 -20.19 -17.88
C LEU A 290 -3.17 -19.13 -17.91
N LEU A 291 -2.98 -18.04 -18.66
CA LEU A 291 -3.88 -16.89 -18.68
C LEU A 291 -5.05 -17.06 -19.65
N ASN A 292 -4.89 -17.85 -20.72
CA ASN A 292 -5.88 -18.02 -21.78
C ASN A 292 -6.03 -19.49 -22.22
N ARG A 293 -6.32 -20.37 -21.25
CA ARG A 293 -6.50 -21.82 -21.49
C ARG A 293 -7.55 -22.14 -22.55
N SER A 294 -8.58 -21.31 -22.70
CA SER A 294 -9.66 -21.47 -23.68
C SER A 294 -9.28 -21.06 -25.11
N GLY A 295 -8.15 -20.36 -25.29
CA GLY A 295 -7.75 -19.81 -26.59
C GLY A 295 -8.68 -18.69 -27.08
N ASP A 296 -9.30 -17.94 -26.17
CA ASP A 296 -10.20 -16.84 -26.53
C ASP A 296 -9.41 -15.70 -27.19
N ARG A 297 -9.79 -15.37 -28.44
CA ARG A 297 -9.16 -14.29 -29.23
C ARG A 297 -9.34 -12.91 -28.60
N LYS A 298 -10.46 -12.65 -27.91
CA LYS A 298 -10.69 -11.37 -27.22
C LYS A 298 -9.73 -11.22 -26.06
N LEU A 299 -9.56 -12.29 -25.27
CA LEU A 299 -8.64 -12.31 -24.15
C LEU A 299 -7.18 -12.17 -24.62
N ALA A 300 -6.80 -12.87 -25.71
CA ALA A 300 -5.49 -12.71 -26.33
C ALA A 300 -5.21 -11.24 -26.73
N LYS A 301 -6.20 -10.55 -27.30
CA LYS A 301 -6.07 -9.12 -27.63
C LYS A 301 -5.84 -8.26 -26.37
N THR A 302 -6.54 -8.52 -25.27
CA THR A 302 -6.31 -7.78 -24.01
C THR A 302 -4.90 -8.05 -23.45
N LEU A 303 -4.47 -9.31 -23.43
CA LEU A 303 -3.16 -9.74 -22.92
C LEU A 303 -1.98 -9.21 -23.77
N SER A 304 -2.21 -8.85 -25.03
CA SER A 304 -1.18 -8.28 -25.91
C SER A 304 -0.64 -6.92 -25.47
N SER A 305 -1.36 -6.21 -24.60
CA SER A 305 -0.90 -4.97 -24.00
C SER A 305 -0.19 -5.25 -22.67
N GLN A 306 0.91 -4.52 -22.39
CA GLN A 306 1.62 -4.61 -21.11
C GLN A 306 0.62 -4.48 -19.95
N ARG A 307 -0.24 -3.45 -19.98
CA ARG A 307 -1.25 -3.22 -18.95
C ARG A 307 -2.28 -4.35 -18.81
N GLY A 308 -2.71 -4.95 -19.92
CA GLY A 308 -3.63 -6.08 -19.89
C GLY A 308 -2.99 -7.32 -19.26
N LEU A 309 -1.71 -7.58 -19.59
CA LEU A 309 -0.92 -8.64 -18.96
C LEU A 309 -0.71 -8.38 -17.47
N SER A 310 -0.33 -7.16 -17.07
CA SER A 310 -0.16 -6.76 -15.67
C SER A 310 -1.42 -6.98 -14.84
N ARG A 311 -2.60 -6.64 -15.39
CA ARG A 311 -3.90 -6.87 -14.71
C ARG A 311 -4.21 -8.35 -14.57
N ALA A 312 -3.95 -9.13 -15.61
CA ALA A 312 -4.17 -10.58 -15.58
C ALA A 312 -3.29 -11.26 -14.52
N LEU A 313 -2.01 -10.87 -14.44
CA LEU A 313 -1.08 -11.36 -13.41
C LEU A 313 -1.50 -10.92 -12.00
N ALA A 314 -1.94 -9.67 -11.84
CA ALA A 314 -2.36 -9.12 -10.56
C ALA A 314 -3.61 -9.80 -9.97
N GLU A 315 -4.57 -10.20 -10.81
CA GLU A 315 -5.87 -10.75 -10.43
C GLU A 315 -5.97 -12.28 -10.59
N LEU A 316 -4.94 -12.95 -11.14
CA LEU A 316 -4.98 -14.39 -11.33
C LEU A 316 -5.26 -15.09 -9.99
N SER A 317 -6.43 -15.71 -9.83
CA SER A 317 -6.89 -16.36 -8.59
C SER A 317 -7.06 -17.88 -8.73
N SER A 318 -6.59 -18.45 -9.83
CA SER A 318 -6.57 -19.90 -10.04
C SER A 318 -5.29 -20.34 -10.74
N ILE A 319 -4.62 -21.36 -10.19
CA ILE A 319 -3.43 -21.98 -10.78
C ILE A 319 -3.66 -23.50 -10.77
N SER A 320 -3.50 -24.14 -11.92
CA SER A 320 -3.71 -25.60 -12.08
C SER A 320 -5.07 -26.11 -11.57
N GLY A 321 -6.11 -25.27 -11.65
CA GLY A 321 -7.46 -25.60 -11.19
C GLY A 321 -7.69 -25.48 -9.68
N GLN A 322 -6.68 -25.08 -8.91
CA GLN A 322 -6.82 -24.74 -7.50
C GLN A 322 -7.07 -23.25 -7.34
N HIS A 323 -8.04 -22.90 -6.48
CA HIS A 323 -8.28 -21.51 -6.09
C HIS A 323 -7.17 -21.04 -5.16
N VAL A 324 -6.62 -19.87 -5.46
CA VAL A 324 -5.52 -19.24 -4.73
C VAL A 324 -5.78 -17.74 -4.62
N LEU A 325 -5.43 -17.11 -3.51
CA LEU A 325 -5.53 -15.65 -3.39
C LEU A 325 -4.67 -14.99 -4.47
N SER A 326 -5.22 -14.04 -5.21
CA SER A 326 -4.46 -13.22 -6.17
C SER A 326 -3.46 -12.32 -5.45
N LEU A 327 -2.49 -11.76 -6.19
CA LEU A 327 -1.54 -10.81 -5.60
C LEU A 327 -2.27 -9.57 -5.06
N ALA A 328 -3.26 -9.06 -5.79
CA ALA A 328 -4.06 -7.91 -5.36
C ALA A 328 -4.80 -8.19 -4.05
N GLU A 329 -5.42 -9.38 -3.91
CA GLU A 329 -6.11 -9.79 -2.68
C GLU A 329 -5.13 -9.99 -1.50
N MET A 330 -3.99 -10.63 -1.75
CA MET A 330 -2.97 -10.88 -0.73
C MET A 330 -2.46 -9.59 -0.10
N PHE A 331 -2.18 -8.58 -0.94
CA PHE A 331 -1.71 -7.26 -0.49
C PHE A 331 -2.85 -6.29 -0.15
N LYS A 332 -4.12 -6.72 -0.23
CA LYS A 332 -5.31 -5.92 0.08
C LYS A 332 -5.33 -4.57 -0.67
N VAL A 333 -4.99 -4.61 -1.95
CA VAL A 333 -4.97 -3.46 -2.87
C VAL A 333 -5.83 -3.75 -4.10
N SER A 334 -6.16 -2.71 -4.86
CA SER A 334 -6.90 -2.92 -6.11
C SER A 334 -6.03 -3.64 -7.14
N ARG A 335 -6.69 -4.38 -8.04
CA ARG A 335 -6.04 -4.96 -9.24
C ARG A 335 -5.20 -3.94 -9.99
N GLU A 336 -5.71 -2.72 -10.12
CA GLU A 336 -5.01 -1.67 -10.87
C GLU A 336 -3.74 -1.22 -10.17
N ALA A 337 -3.79 -1.02 -8.85
CA ALA A 337 -2.62 -0.63 -8.06
C ALA A 337 -1.54 -1.70 -8.12
N MET A 338 -1.92 -2.97 -7.97
CA MET A 338 -0.99 -4.10 -8.12
C MET A 338 -0.41 -4.18 -9.54
N ALA A 339 -1.23 -4.03 -10.58
CA ALA A 339 -0.76 -4.04 -11.97
C ALA A 339 0.28 -2.94 -12.25
N ILE A 340 0.04 -1.70 -11.79
CA ILE A 340 1.03 -0.61 -11.86
C ILE A 340 2.31 -1.00 -11.14
N ARG A 341 2.20 -1.58 -9.94
CA ARG A 341 3.36 -1.94 -9.14
C ARG A 341 4.21 -3.02 -9.77
N LEU A 342 3.59 -4.01 -10.43
CA LEU A 342 4.30 -5.04 -11.18
C LEU A 342 5.08 -4.44 -12.36
N GLU A 343 4.52 -3.42 -13.03
CA GLU A 343 5.22 -2.68 -14.09
C GLU A 343 6.38 -1.84 -13.54
N GLU A 344 6.18 -1.10 -12.45
CA GLU A 344 7.24 -0.31 -11.79
C GLU A 344 8.44 -1.17 -11.36
N LEU A 345 8.19 -2.44 -11.02
CA LEU A 345 9.23 -3.39 -10.58
C LEU A 345 9.79 -4.25 -11.70
N GLU A 346 9.35 -4.01 -12.95
CA GLU A 346 9.78 -4.73 -14.15
C GLU A 346 9.56 -6.25 -14.03
N LEU A 347 8.47 -6.65 -13.36
CA LEU A 347 8.09 -8.05 -13.17
C LEU A 347 7.24 -8.60 -14.31
N VAL A 348 6.71 -7.71 -15.15
CA VAL A 348 5.86 -8.06 -16.28
C VAL A 348 6.74 -8.26 -17.51
N PRO A 349 6.73 -9.45 -18.13
CA PRO A 349 7.60 -9.75 -19.26
C PRO A 349 7.10 -9.08 -20.54
N GLU A 350 8.02 -8.75 -21.44
CA GLU A 350 7.68 -8.27 -22.78
C GLU A 350 7.30 -9.46 -23.68
N ILE A 351 6.04 -9.88 -23.63
CA ILE A 351 5.53 -11.00 -24.43
C ILE A 351 4.54 -10.49 -25.47
N LYS A 352 4.67 -11.01 -26.70
CA LYS A 352 3.69 -10.82 -27.77
C LYS A 352 2.83 -12.08 -27.87
N PHE A 353 1.56 -11.96 -27.49
CA PHE A 353 0.56 -13.02 -27.58
C PHE A 353 -0.09 -13.12 -28.97
#